data_AF-A0A972I648-F1
#
_entry.id   AF-A0A972I648-F1
#
_cell.length_a   1.000
_cell.length_b   1.000
_cell.length_c   1.000
_cell.angle_alpha   90.00
_cell.angle_beta   90.00
_cell.angle_gamma   90.00
#
_symmetry.space_group_name_H-M   'P 1'
#
loop_
_entity.id
_entity.type
_entity.pdbx_description
1 polymer ?
#
loop_
_entity_poly.entity_id
_entity_poly.type
_entity_poly.pdbx_seq_one_letter_code
_entity_poly.pdbx_strand_id
1 'polypeptide(L)'
;FPKELEEFLQQGLELLEEENMEAINLSIMNSVNNTDEYIEENKEAIEKYLEYIDSDEYKNSPAYKMKELLLSFQQESGYYDIFIENLKVLSDSYREYYEKLQAANKTFLERFPHAKDIYKL
;
A
#
# COMPACT_ATOMS: atom_id res chain seq x y z
N PHE A 1 -21.32 4.34 -2.64
CA PHE A 1 -20.32 5.27 -2.08
C PHE A 1 -20.95 6.63 -1.85
N PRO A 2 -20.52 7.43 -0.86
CA PRO A 2 -20.81 8.86 -0.83
C PRO A 2 -20.25 9.53 -2.09
N LYS A 3 -21.01 10.45 -2.71
CA LYS A 3 -20.63 11.07 -3.99
C LYS A 3 -19.27 11.78 -3.95
N GLU A 4 -18.98 12.48 -2.85
CA GLU A 4 -17.68 13.15 -2.61
C GLU A 4 -16.50 12.17 -2.70
N LEU A 5 -16.67 10.96 -2.18
CA LEU A 5 -15.63 9.93 -2.17
C LEU A 5 -15.48 9.27 -3.55
N GLU A 6 -16.57 9.11 -4.29
CA GLU A 6 -16.53 8.66 -5.68
C GLU A 6 -15.75 9.65 -6.57
N GLU A 7 -16.05 10.95 -6.45
CA GLU A 7 -15.33 12.01 -7.17
C GLU A 7 -13.84 12.05 -6.76
N PHE A 8 -13.54 11.88 -5.47
CA PHE A 8 -12.15 11.78 -4.97
C PHE A 8 -11.40 10.59 -5.58
N LEU A 9 -12.03 9.41 -5.63
CA LEU A 9 -11.42 8.23 -6.24
C LEU A 9 -11.17 8.43 -7.73
N GLN A 10 -12.15 8.99 -8.45
CA GLN A 10 -12.03 9.23 -9.88
C GLN A 10 -10.85 10.14 -10.20
N GLN A 11 -10.69 11.25 -9.47
CA GLN A 11 -9.53 12.15 -9.63
C GLN A 11 -8.20 11.44 -9.36
N GLY A 12 -8.16 10.55 -8.37
CA GLY A 12 -6.96 9.75 -8.10
C GLY A 12 -6.62 8.77 -9.22
N LEU A 13 -7.63 8.18 -9.88
CA LEU A 13 -7.45 7.24 -10.98
C LEU A 13 -6.97 7.92 -12.27
N GLU A 14 -7.29 9.21 -12.47
CA GLU A 14 -6.77 9.99 -13.62
C GLU A 14 -5.23 10.07 -13.63
N LEU A 15 -4.57 9.88 -12.48
CA LEU A 15 -3.12 9.85 -12.37
C LEU A 15 -2.49 8.52 -12.84
N LEU A 16 -3.29 7.47 -13.07
CA LEU A 16 -2.85 6.10 -13.36
C LEU A 16 -2.92 5.76 -14.87
N GLU A 17 -2.51 6.68 -15.74
CA GLU A 17 -2.32 6.39 -17.17
C GLU A 17 -1.30 5.25 -17.38
N GLU A 18 -1.39 4.51 -18.49
CA GLU A 18 -0.60 3.28 -18.74
C GLU A 18 0.92 3.52 -18.64
N GLU A 19 1.39 4.65 -19.15
CA GLU A 19 2.79 5.08 -19.08
C GLU A 19 3.26 5.30 -17.63
N ASN A 20 2.36 5.75 -16.74
CA ASN A 20 2.66 5.90 -15.32
C ASN A 20 2.70 4.54 -14.61
N MET A 21 1.93 3.56 -15.06
CA MET A 21 1.83 2.26 -14.39
C MET A 21 3.11 1.42 -14.51
N GLU A 22 3.77 1.41 -15.67
CA GLU A 22 5.06 0.71 -15.82
C GLU A 22 6.16 1.34 -14.96
N ALA A 23 6.24 2.68 -14.95
CA ALA A 23 7.19 3.42 -14.13
C ALA A 23 6.96 3.19 -12.64
N ILE A 24 5.69 3.18 -12.19
CA ILE A 24 5.31 2.86 -10.81
C ILE A 24 5.73 1.42 -10.49
N ASN A 25 5.45 0.45 -11.37
CA ASN A 25 5.81 -0.95 -11.14
C ASN A 25 7.33 -1.12 -10.99
N LEU A 26 8.11 -0.54 -11.90
CA LEU A 26 9.58 -0.60 -11.84
C LEU A 26 10.12 0.03 -10.55
N SER A 27 9.57 1.17 -10.14
CA SER A 27 9.93 1.84 -8.90
C SER A 27 9.65 0.95 -7.68
N ILE A 28 8.45 0.37 -7.59
CA ILE A 28 8.07 -0.55 -6.50
C ILE A 28 9.00 -1.77 -6.48
N MET A 29 9.24 -2.41 -7.64
CA MET A 29 10.11 -3.57 -7.72
C MET A 29 11.54 -3.24 -7.31
N ASN A 30 12.05 -2.07 -7.67
CA ASN A 30 13.36 -1.63 -7.25
C ASN A 30 13.44 -1.44 -5.72
N SER A 31 12.44 -0.77 -5.12
CA SER A 31 12.35 -0.59 -3.66
C SER A 31 12.26 -1.92 -2.92
N VAL A 32 11.47 -2.88 -3.43
CA VAL A 32 11.31 -4.21 -2.80
C VAL A 32 12.61 -5.02 -2.89
N ASN A 33 13.26 -5.04 -4.05
CA ASN A 33 14.52 -5.77 -4.22
C ASN A 33 15.69 -5.15 -3.44
N ASN A 34 15.64 -3.84 -3.16
CA ASN A 34 16.69 -3.09 -2.46
C ASN A 34 16.16 -2.40 -1.19
N THR A 35 15.37 -3.13 -0.38
CA THR A 35 14.60 -2.56 0.73
C THR A 35 15.44 -1.78 1.74
N ASP A 36 16.60 -2.31 2.16
CA ASP A 36 17.46 -1.63 3.14
C ASP A 36 18.00 -0.30 2.62
N GLU A 37 18.45 -0.25 1.37
CA GLU A 37 18.95 0.96 0.71
C GLU A 37 17.82 1.98 0.55
N TYR A 38 16.66 1.54 0.05
CA TYR A 38 15.49 2.39 -0.10
C TYR A 38 15.07 3.03 1.23
N ILE A 39 15.02 2.24 2.32
CA ILE A 39 14.67 2.74 3.64
C ILE A 39 15.69 3.78 4.12
N GLU A 40 16.99 3.54 3.92
CA GLU A 40 18.02 4.47 4.37
C GLU A 40 17.95 5.80 3.61
N GLU A 41 17.82 5.74 2.29
CA GLU A 41 17.73 6.92 1.43
C GLU A 41 16.45 7.73 1.67
N ASN A 42 15.35 7.07 2.03
CA ASN A 42 14.03 7.70 2.17
C ASN A 42 13.58 7.84 3.62
N LYS A 43 14.46 7.60 4.60
CA LYS A 43 14.11 7.52 6.02
C LYS A 43 13.33 8.74 6.52
N GLU A 44 13.83 9.94 6.27
CA GLU A 44 13.18 11.18 6.72
C GLU A 44 11.79 11.37 6.08
N ALA A 45 11.65 11.02 4.80
CA ALA A 45 10.37 11.10 4.10
C ALA A 45 9.36 10.07 4.66
N ILE A 46 9.82 8.86 4.95
CA ILE A 46 9.02 7.81 5.58
C ILE A 46 8.55 8.26 6.96
N GLU A 47 9.46 8.77 7.81
CA GLU A 47 9.11 9.23 9.16
C GLU A 47 8.04 10.34 9.14
N LYS A 48 8.23 11.37 8.30
CA LYS A 48 7.23 12.44 8.13
C LYS A 48 5.90 11.93 7.62
N TYR A 49 5.92 10.96 6.71
CA TYR A 49 4.69 10.35 6.20
C TYR A 49 3.95 9.57 7.28
N LEU A 50 4.67 8.78 8.08
CA LEU A 50 4.11 8.02 9.20
C LEU A 50 3.50 8.95 10.27
N GLU A 51 4.15 10.07 10.58
CA GLU A 51 3.60 11.11 11.45
C GLU A 51 2.34 11.75 10.87
N TYR A 52 2.35 12.07 9.57
CA TYR A 52 1.21 12.66 8.89
C TYR A 52 -0.01 11.73 8.92
N ILE A 53 0.15 10.44 8.61
CA ILE A 53 -0.99 9.51 8.59
C ILE A 53 -1.52 9.15 9.98
N ASP A 54 -0.76 9.43 11.04
CA ASP A 54 -1.25 9.34 12.42
C ASP A 54 -1.92 10.64 12.91
N SER A 55 -1.79 11.75 12.18
CA SER A 55 -2.38 13.03 12.55
C SER A 55 -3.90 13.06 12.48
N ASP A 56 -4.51 13.94 13.29
CA ASP A 56 -5.94 14.25 13.22
C ASP A 56 -6.33 14.85 11.87
N GLU A 57 -5.42 15.60 11.24
CA GLU A 57 -5.66 16.18 9.92
C GLU A 57 -5.92 15.07 8.89
N TYR A 58 -5.04 14.06 8.84
CA TYR A 58 -5.24 12.94 7.93
C TYR A 58 -6.46 12.11 8.31
N LYS A 59 -6.64 11.77 9.59
CA LYS A 59 -7.78 10.93 10.07
C LYS A 59 -9.14 11.58 9.80
N ASN A 60 -9.22 12.90 9.67
CA ASN A 60 -10.45 13.61 9.30
C ASN A 60 -10.60 13.86 7.79
N SER A 61 -9.59 13.51 6.99
CA SER A 61 -9.56 13.79 5.54
C SER A 61 -10.46 12.84 4.72
N PRO A 62 -10.86 13.23 3.49
CA PRO A 62 -11.49 12.33 2.52
C PRO A 62 -10.62 11.12 2.17
N ALA A 63 -9.29 11.29 2.14
CA ALA A 63 -8.34 10.22 1.83
C ALA A 63 -8.40 9.09 2.87
N TYR A 64 -8.46 9.43 4.16
CA TYR A 64 -8.63 8.43 5.21
C TYR A 64 -9.99 7.72 5.12
N LYS A 65 -11.07 8.46 4.90
CA LYS A 65 -12.41 7.86 4.71
C LYS A 65 -12.45 6.90 3.52
N MET A 66 -11.80 7.26 2.42
CA MET A 66 -11.66 6.38 1.25
C MET A 66 -10.84 5.12 1.60
N LYS A 67 -9.71 5.29 2.27
CA LYS A 67 -8.83 4.19 2.71
C LYS A 67 -9.60 3.16 3.54
N GLU A 68 -10.37 3.61 4.55
CA GLU A 68 -11.15 2.72 5.41
C GLU A 68 -12.26 1.98 4.65
N LEU A 69 -12.92 2.64 3.69
CA LEU A 69 -13.93 2.00 2.84
C LEU A 69 -13.34 0.94 1.92
N LEU A 70 -12.19 1.22 1.29
CA LEU A 70 -11.50 0.26 0.43
C LEU A 70 -10.99 -0.95 1.23
N LEU A 71 -10.45 -0.70 2.42
CA LEU A 71 -9.99 -1.75 3.33
C LEU A 71 -11.13 -2.68 3.74
N SER A 72 -12.26 -2.10 4.17
CA SER A 72 -13.46 -2.87 4.55
C SER A 72 -13.96 -3.70 3.37
N PHE A 73 -14.02 -3.10 2.17
CA PHE A 73 -14.42 -3.82 0.96
C PHE A 73 -13.47 -4.99 0.64
N GLN A 74 -12.15 -4.81 0.76
CA GLN A 74 -11.18 -5.88 0.53
C GLN A 74 -11.31 -7.02 1.55
N GLN A 75 -11.51 -6.70 2.83
CA GLN A 75 -11.74 -7.69 3.89
C GLN A 75 -13.05 -8.47 3.65
N GLU A 76 -14.15 -7.78 3.36
CA GLU A 76 -15.48 -8.41 3.19
C GLU A 76 -15.61 -9.19 1.87
N SER A 77 -14.90 -8.81 0.83
CA SER A 77 -14.97 -9.46 -0.49
C SER A 77 -14.16 -10.77 -0.58
N GLY A 78 -13.40 -11.12 0.45
CA GLY A 78 -12.45 -12.23 0.41
C GLY A 78 -11.22 -11.94 -0.46
N TYR A 79 -10.86 -10.66 -0.64
CA TYR A 79 -9.71 -10.27 -1.43
C TYR A 79 -8.43 -10.94 -0.89
N TYR A 80 -8.18 -10.82 0.41
CA TYR A 80 -6.99 -11.40 1.04
C TYR A 80 -7.07 -12.93 1.14
N ASP A 81 -8.19 -13.46 1.66
CA ASP A 81 -8.29 -14.88 2.01
C ASP A 81 -8.58 -15.81 0.82
N ILE A 82 -9.17 -15.29 -0.26
CA ILE A 82 -9.58 -16.07 -1.43
C ILE A 82 -8.82 -15.62 -2.67
N PHE A 83 -8.90 -14.33 -3.04
CA PHE A 83 -8.37 -13.87 -4.32
C PHE A 83 -6.84 -13.95 -4.36
N ILE A 84 -6.15 -13.36 -3.37
CA ILE A 84 -4.68 -13.36 -3.30
C ILE A 84 -4.15 -14.77 -3.13
N GLU A 85 -4.77 -15.60 -2.29
CA GLU A 85 -4.38 -17.00 -2.11
C GLU A 85 -4.47 -17.79 -3.42
N ASN A 86 -5.58 -17.67 -4.16
CA ASN A 86 -5.71 -18.32 -5.45
C ASN A 86 -4.74 -17.76 -6.49
N LEU A 87 -4.44 -16.46 -6.47
CA LEU A 87 -3.50 -15.86 -7.42
C LEU A 87 -2.08 -16.41 -7.24
N LYS A 88 -1.64 -16.64 -6.00
CA LYS A 88 -0.38 -17.33 -5.71
C LYS A 88 -0.39 -18.77 -6.26
N VAL A 89 -1.52 -19.48 -6.18
CA VAL A 89 -1.66 -20.84 -6.74
C VAL A 89 -1.56 -20.84 -8.26
N LEU A 90 -2.18 -19.86 -8.91
CA LEU A 90 -2.29 -19.79 -10.37
C LEU A 90 -1.04 -19.22 -11.05
N SER A 91 -0.17 -18.51 -10.32
CA SER A 91 0.99 -17.82 -10.89
C SER A 91 2.20 -17.91 -9.97
N ASP A 92 3.21 -18.66 -10.41
CA ASP A 92 4.48 -18.79 -9.70
C ASP A 92 5.21 -17.45 -9.61
N SER A 93 5.20 -16.64 -10.68
CA SER A 93 5.81 -15.31 -10.66
C SER A 93 5.13 -14.37 -9.67
N TYR A 94 3.81 -14.47 -9.52
CA TYR A 94 3.09 -13.69 -8.51
C TYR A 94 3.41 -14.18 -7.08
N ARG A 95 3.51 -15.49 -6.88
CA ARG A 95 3.90 -16.07 -5.59
C ARG A 95 5.29 -15.58 -5.18
N GLU A 96 6.27 -15.64 -6.08
CA GLU A 96 7.63 -15.14 -5.83
C GLU A 96 7.64 -13.64 -5.53
N TYR A 97 6.86 -12.85 -6.28
CA TYR A 97 6.69 -11.42 -6.03
C TYR A 97 6.10 -11.16 -4.62
N TYR A 98 5.07 -11.90 -4.24
CA TYR A 98 4.43 -11.79 -2.93
C TYR A 98 5.40 -12.13 -1.78
N GLU A 99 6.23 -13.17 -1.94
CA GLU A 99 7.25 -13.53 -0.95
C GLU A 99 8.28 -12.41 -0.76
N LYS A 100 8.71 -11.76 -1.85
CA LYS A 100 9.60 -10.59 -1.78
C LYS A 100 8.94 -9.42 -1.07
N LEU A 101 7.67 -9.13 -1.36
CA LEU A 101 6.91 -8.10 -0.65
C LEU A 101 6.84 -8.38 0.86
N GLN A 102 6.60 -9.63 1.26
CA GLN A 102 6.55 -10.02 2.67
C GLN A 102 7.90 -9.85 3.36
N ALA A 103 8.99 -10.22 2.69
CA ALA A 103 10.35 -10.00 3.19
C ALA A 103 10.66 -8.51 3.36
N ALA A 104 10.34 -7.68 2.35
CA ALA A 104 10.50 -6.23 2.41
C ALA A 104 9.67 -5.59 3.55
N ASN A 105 8.41 -6.00 3.69
CA ASN A 105 7.53 -5.54 4.76
C ASN A 105 8.07 -5.91 6.15
N LYS A 106 8.64 -7.11 6.30
CA LYS A 106 9.29 -7.51 7.55
C LYS A 106 10.44 -6.57 7.91
N THR A 107 11.34 -6.31 6.96
CA THR A 107 12.45 -5.36 7.16
C THR A 107 11.94 -3.96 7.50
N PHE A 108 10.91 -3.49 6.79
CA PHE A 108 10.28 -2.19 7.05
C PHE A 108 9.74 -2.11 8.49
N LEU A 109 9.00 -3.11 8.95
CA LEU A 109 8.43 -3.14 10.30
C LEU A 109 9.46 -3.35 11.42
N GLU A 110 10.64 -3.90 11.11
CA GLU A 110 11.78 -3.94 12.03
C GLU A 110 12.40 -2.54 12.21
N ARG A 111 12.44 -1.73 11.14
CA ARG A 111 12.95 -0.35 11.16
C ARG A 111 11.93 0.66 11.73
N PHE A 112 10.64 0.45 11.46
CA PHE A 112 9.54 1.32 11.91
C PHE A 112 8.46 0.52 12.67
N PRO A 113 8.72 0.08 13.92
CA PRO A 113 7.79 -0.79 14.64
C PRO A 113 6.41 -0.19 14.88
N HIS A 114 6.31 1.15 15.01
CA HIS A 114 5.05 1.86 15.23
C HIS A 114 4.12 1.79 14.01
N ALA A 115 4.66 1.52 12.81
CA ALA A 115 3.85 1.36 11.60
C ALA A 115 2.92 0.12 11.65
N LYS A 116 3.21 -0.86 12.54
CA LYS A 116 2.36 -2.04 12.74
C LYS A 116 0.94 -1.69 13.19
N ASP A 117 0.79 -0.61 13.95
CA ASP A 117 -0.49 -0.22 14.53
C ASP A 117 -1.36 0.61 13.57
N ILE A 118 -0.77 1.09 12.46
CA ILE A 118 -1.43 1.96 11.47
C ILE A 118 -2.39 1.16 10.58
N TYR A 119 -2.03 -0.08 10.26
CA TYR A 119 -2.81 -0.98 9.42
C TYR A 119 -3.14 -2.25 10.20
N LYS A 120 -4.25 -2.23 10.94
CA LYS A 120 -4.84 -3.44 11.51
C LYS A 120 -5.64 -4.14 10.42
N LEU A 121 -4.94 -4.94 9.62
CA LEU A 121 -5.55 -5.91 8.71
C LEU A 121 -6.14 -7.08 9.48
#